data_AF-A0A4P6XPG9-F1
#
_entry.id   AF-A0A4P6XPG9-F1
#
_cell.length_a   1.000
_cell.length_b   1.000
_cell.length_c   1.000
_cell.angle_alpha   90.00
_cell.angle_beta   90.00
_cell.angle_gamma   90.00
#
_symmetry.space_group_name_H-M   'P 1'
#
loop_
_entity.id
_entity.type
_entity.pdbx_description
1 polymer ?
#
loop_
_entity_poly.entity_id
_entity_poly.type
_entity_poly.pdbx_seq_one_letter_code
_entity_poly.pdbx_strand_id
1 'polypeptide(L)'
;MLKQVYKELQKELAIAHKKVHTFRWNKDLEKNKARLTYEKLQLIKSRKLTEKVQAELEKLEAGKIDIPPLDASKVKNLIDSEDDLHNLQNVTAYLKNQRVYNELLERYNPGLTMSQEDNVRKTAHRVGLSIPEK
;
A
#
# COMPACT_ATOMS: atom_id res chain seq x y z
N MET A 1 18.61 -25.42 10.36
CA MET A 1 17.82 -24.56 11.27
C MET A 1 18.04 -23.07 10.99
N LEU A 2 19.16 -22.46 11.41
CA LEU A 2 19.45 -21.02 11.23
C LEU A 2 19.25 -20.46 9.81
N LYS A 3 19.86 -21.09 8.80
CA LYS A 3 19.75 -20.66 7.39
C LYS A 3 18.30 -20.66 6.88
N GLN A 4 17.47 -21.58 7.39
CA GLN A 4 16.07 -21.69 6.99
C GLN A 4 15.24 -20.57 7.62
N VAL A 5 15.40 -20.34 8.92
CA VAL A 5 14.75 -19.23 9.64
C VAL A 5 15.09 -17.89 8.97
N TYR A 6 16.37 -17.69 8.63
CA TYR A 6 16.81 -16.49 7.92
C TYR A 6 16.14 -16.31 6.56
N LYS A 7 16.07 -17.38 5.76
CA LYS A 7 15.41 -17.36 4.44
C LYS A 7 13.91 -17.05 4.56
N GLU A 8 13.25 -17.60 5.57
CA GLU A 8 11.84 -17.35 5.84
C GLU A 8 11.61 -15.89 6.29
N LEU A 9 12.44 -15.39 7.20
CA LEU A 9 12.40 -14.00 7.64
C LEU A 9 12.61 -13.02 6.50
N GLN A 10 13.63 -13.23 5.67
CA GLN A 10 13.89 -12.41 4.50
C GLN A 10 12.70 -12.40 3.54
N LYS A 11 12.05 -13.55 3.34
CA LYS A 11 10.87 -13.66 2.49
C LYS A 11 9.70 -12.84 3.04
N GLU A 12 9.36 -12.99 4.33
CA GLU A 12 8.26 -12.25 4.94
C GLU A 12 8.55 -10.74 4.98
N LEU A 13 9.80 -10.34 5.26
CA LEU A 13 10.22 -8.94 5.18
C LEU A 13 10.10 -8.37 3.76
N ALA A 14 10.49 -9.14 2.73
CA ALA A 14 10.36 -8.69 1.34
C ALA A 14 8.90 -8.48 0.93
N ILE A 15 7.99 -9.37 1.37
CA ILE A 15 6.55 -9.25 1.14
C ILE A 15 6.00 -8.00 1.84
N ALA A 16 6.34 -7.80 3.12
CA ALA A 16 5.93 -6.63 3.89
C ALA A 16 6.47 -5.32 3.27
N HIS A 17 7.75 -5.30 2.89
CA HIS A 17 8.40 -4.18 2.23
C HIS A 17 7.67 -3.78 0.95
N LYS A 18 7.37 -4.76 0.08
CA LYS A 18 6.59 -4.53 -1.13
C LYS A 18 5.22 -3.93 -0.81
N LYS A 19 4.47 -4.51 0.14
CA LYS A 19 3.13 -4.02 0.53
C LYS A 19 3.18 -2.58 1.04
N VAL A 20 4.16 -2.24 1.88
CA VAL A 20 4.32 -0.89 2.43
C VAL A 20 4.68 0.12 1.33
N HIS A 21 5.60 -0.22 0.44
CA HIS A 21 5.99 0.67 -0.65
C HIS A 21 4.84 0.90 -1.64
N THR A 22 4.09 -0.15 -2.00
CA THR A 22 2.90 0.01 -2.85
C THR A 22 1.84 0.88 -2.19
N PHE A 23 1.62 0.72 -0.88
CA PHE A 23 0.66 1.53 -0.15
C PHE A 23 1.07 3.01 -0.07
N ARG A 24 2.35 3.27 0.25
CA ARG A 24 2.90 4.64 0.28
C ARG A 24 2.82 5.30 -1.09
N TRP A 25 3.24 4.58 -2.13
CA TRP A 25 3.14 5.05 -3.51
C TRP A 25 1.72 5.46 -3.88
N ASN A 26 0.73 4.60 -3.62
CA ASN A 26 -0.67 4.91 -3.94
C ASN A 26 -1.17 6.14 -3.19
N LYS A 27 -0.83 6.26 -1.90
CA LYS A 27 -1.22 7.42 -1.08
C LYS A 27 -0.59 8.71 -1.58
N ASP A 28 0.67 8.67 -2.00
CA ASP A 28 1.37 9.84 -2.53
C ASP A 28 0.89 10.18 -3.95
N LEU A 29 0.55 9.18 -4.76
CA LEU A 29 -0.08 9.33 -6.07
C LEU A 29 -1.42 10.08 -5.95
N GLU A 30 -2.31 9.64 -5.05
CA GLU A 30 -3.60 10.29 -4.80
C GLU A 30 -3.43 11.75 -4.38
N LYS A 31 -2.53 12.03 -3.43
CA LYS A 31 -2.23 13.40 -2.97
C LYS A 31 -1.72 14.29 -4.10
N ASN A 32 -0.77 13.79 -4.88
CA ASN A 32 -0.17 14.53 -5.99
C ASN A 32 -1.20 14.79 -7.10
N LYS A 33 -2.05 13.81 -7.40
CA LYS A 33 -3.18 13.96 -8.33
C LYS A 33 -4.18 14.99 -7.83
N ALA A 34 -4.56 14.97 -6.55
CA ALA A 34 -5.44 15.99 -5.96
C ALA A 34 -4.83 17.40 -6.04
N ARG A 35 -3.52 17.53 -5.78
CA ARG A 35 -2.81 18.82 -5.89
C ARG A 35 -2.84 19.36 -7.32
N LEU A 36 -2.47 18.54 -8.31
CA LEU A 36 -2.42 18.95 -9.71
C LEU A 36 -3.81 19.22 -10.31
N THR A 37 -4.82 18.43 -9.93
CA THR A 37 -6.21 18.70 -10.36
C THR A 37 -6.73 20.02 -9.81
N TYR A 38 -6.41 20.34 -8.55
CA TYR A 38 -6.73 21.63 -7.97
C TYR A 38 -6.01 22.79 -8.67
N GLU A 39 -4.71 22.64 -8.95
CA GLU A 39 -3.93 23.62 -9.71
C GLU A 39 -4.52 23.86 -11.11
N LYS A 40 -4.89 22.79 -11.81
CA LYS A 40 -5.60 22.86 -13.10
C LYS A 40 -6.89 23.68 -12.98
N LEU A 41 -7.71 23.44 -11.95
CA LEU A 41 -8.94 24.20 -11.73
C LEU A 41 -8.67 25.69 -11.47
N GLN A 42 -7.61 26.02 -10.72
CA GLN A 42 -7.20 27.42 -10.51
C GLN A 42 -6.77 28.09 -11.83
N LEU A 43 -6.00 27.39 -12.66
CA LEU A 43 -5.57 27.91 -13.95
C LEU A 43 -6.76 28.17 -14.88
N ILE A 44 -7.73 27.25 -14.93
CA ILE A 44 -8.99 27.41 -15.69
C ILE A 44 -9.75 28.66 -15.20
N LYS A 45 -9.91 28.82 -13.89
CA LYS A 45 -10.55 30.02 -13.30
C LYS A 45 -9.83 31.30 -13.70
N SER A 46 -8.50 31.27 -13.75
CA SER A 46 -7.66 32.41 -14.17
C SER A 46 -7.52 32.56 -15.69
N ARG A 47 -8.18 31.72 -16.50
CA ARG A 47 -8.08 31.65 -17.97
C ARG A 47 -6.64 31.50 -18.49
N LYS A 48 -5.80 30.79 -17.75
CA LYS A 48 -4.40 30.48 -18.10
C LYS A 48 -4.29 29.10 -18.76
N LEU A 49 -3.19 28.88 -19.47
CA LEU A 49 -2.89 27.62 -20.16
C LEU A 49 -2.71 26.45 -19.18
N THR A 50 -3.38 25.34 -19.44
CA THR A 50 -3.40 24.14 -18.56
C THR A 50 -2.55 22.97 -19.06
N GLU A 51 -1.98 23.07 -20.26
CA GLU A 51 -1.30 21.96 -20.95
C GLU A 51 -0.16 21.35 -20.13
N LYS A 52 0.60 22.18 -19.42
CA LYS A 52 1.71 21.71 -18.56
C LYS A 52 1.23 20.84 -17.40
N VAL A 53 0.19 21.30 -16.69
CA VAL A 53 -0.40 20.56 -15.57
C VAL A 53 -1.08 19.28 -16.04
N GLN A 54 -1.69 19.32 -17.23
CA GLN A 54 -2.28 18.13 -17.85
C GLN A 54 -1.22 17.08 -18.20
N ALA A 55 -0.10 17.49 -18.81
CA ALA A 55 1.01 16.58 -19.10
C ALA A 55 1.65 16.01 -17.82
N GLU A 56 1.69 16.78 -16.74
CA GLU A 56 2.17 16.29 -15.43
C GLU A 56 1.23 15.26 -14.81
N LEU A 57 -0.09 15.46 -14.90
CA LEU A 57 -1.09 14.47 -14.46
C LEU A 57 -0.93 13.15 -15.21
N GLU A 58 -0.79 13.20 -16.53
CA GLU A 58 -0.62 12.01 -17.37
C GLU A 58 0.69 11.28 -17.07
N LYS A 59 1.78 12.01 -16.84
CA LYS A 59 3.07 11.43 -16.42
C LYS A 59 2.98 10.76 -15.05
N LEU A 60 2.26 11.38 -14.12
CA LEU A 60 2.07 10.85 -12.76
C LEU A 60 1.28 9.53 -12.81
N GLU A 61 0.23 9.46 -13.63
CA GLU A 61 -0.56 8.24 -13.85
C GLU A 61 0.22 7.15 -14.58
N ALA A 62 1.10 7.52 -15.51
CA ALA A 62 2.00 6.60 -16.20
C ALA A 62 3.20 6.15 -15.35
N GLY A 63 3.44 6.79 -14.20
CA GLY A 63 4.56 6.53 -13.31
C GLY A 63 4.56 5.09 -12.80
N LYS A 64 5.67 4.38 -12.99
CA LYS A 64 5.85 3.03 -12.46
C LYS A 64 6.21 3.08 -10.97
N ILE A 65 5.72 2.11 -10.20
CA ILE A 65 6.09 1.94 -8.80
C ILE A 65 7.56 1.51 -8.73
N ASP A 66 8.41 2.40 -8.23
CA ASP A 66 9.79 2.05 -7.90
C ASP A 66 9.85 1.55 -6.44
N ILE A 67 10.33 0.32 -6.28
CA ILE A 67 10.45 -0.32 -4.97
C ILE A 67 11.94 -0.55 -4.74
N PRO A 68 12.58 0.21 -3.82
CA PRO A 68 13.99 0.01 -3.53
C PRO A 68 14.24 -1.43 -3.03
N PRO A 69 15.39 -2.02 -3.33
CA PRO A 69 15.71 -3.35 -2.82
C PRO A 69 15.83 -3.31 -1.29
N LEU A 70 15.31 -4.35 -0.63
CA LEU A 70 15.46 -4.50 0.81
C LEU A 70 16.93 -4.80 1.13
N ASP A 71 17.55 -3.99 1.99
CA ASP A 71 18.88 -4.29 2.54
C ASP A 71 18.78 -5.41 3.57
N ALA A 72 18.87 -6.65 3.08
CA ALA A 72 18.80 -7.84 3.91
C ALA A 72 20.09 -8.10 4.71
N SER A 73 21.16 -7.34 4.45
CA SER A 73 22.45 -7.48 5.13
C SER A 73 22.32 -7.23 6.63
N LYS A 74 21.41 -6.33 7.02
CA LYS A 74 21.13 -6.01 8.42
C LYS A 74 20.67 -7.22 9.21
N VAL A 75 19.84 -8.09 8.63
CA VAL A 75 19.29 -9.28 9.30
C VAL A 75 20.41 -10.26 9.71
N LYS A 76 21.51 -10.29 8.95
CA LYS A 76 22.66 -11.15 9.25
C LYS A 76 23.42 -10.69 10.51
N ASN A 77 23.37 -9.40 10.82
CA ASN A 77 24.05 -8.79 11.97
C ASN A 77 23.24 -8.90 13.27
N LEU A 78 22.06 -9.52 13.25
CA LEU A 78 21.17 -9.65 14.41
C LEU A 78 21.42 -10.95 15.22
N ILE A 79 22.45 -11.73 14.89
CA ILE A 79 22.69 -13.05 15.52
C ILE A 79 24.05 -13.05 16.18
N ASP A 80 24.07 -12.83 17.50
CA ASP A 80 25.28 -12.94 18.32
C ASP A 80 25.17 -14.08 19.36
N SER A 81 23.95 -14.51 19.72
CA SER A 81 23.67 -15.51 20.77
C SER A 81 22.60 -16.56 20.37
N GLU A 82 22.45 -17.64 21.16
CA GLU A 82 21.38 -18.63 20.95
C GLU A 82 19.98 -18.06 21.22
N ASP A 83 19.84 -17.13 22.17
CA ASP A 83 18.58 -16.43 22.43
C ASP A 83 18.11 -15.63 21.20
N ASP A 84 19.05 -15.08 20.42
CA ASP A 84 18.75 -14.37 19.19
C ASP A 84 18.11 -15.28 18.13
N LEU A 85 18.50 -16.56 18.08
CA LEU A 85 17.86 -17.52 17.18
C LEU A 85 16.39 -17.74 17.53
N HIS A 86 16.07 -17.88 18.82
CA HIS A 86 14.68 -18.03 19.27
C HIS A 86 13.87 -16.76 18.98
N ASN A 87 14.46 -15.59 19.24
CA ASN A 87 13.85 -14.30 18.93
C ASN A 87 13.56 -14.15 17.43
N LEU A 88 14.51 -14.54 16.57
CA LEU A 88 14.31 -14.52 15.11
C LEU A 88 13.17 -15.45 14.67
N GLN A 89 13.06 -16.64 15.27
CA GLN A 89 11.94 -17.54 14.99
C GLN A 89 10.60 -16.91 15.38
N ASN A 90 10.53 -16.30 16.56
CA ASN A 90 9.33 -15.63 17.05
C ASN A 90 8.91 -14.46 16.14
N VAL A 91 9.87 -13.62 15.72
CA VAL A 91 9.61 -12.53 14.78
C VAL A 91 9.13 -13.05 13.43
N THR A 92 9.76 -14.11 12.92
CA THR A 92 9.37 -14.73 11.64
C THR A 92 7.93 -15.26 11.71
N ALA A 93 7.59 -15.97 12.79
CA ALA A 93 6.25 -16.48 13.03
C ALA A 93 5.22 -15.34 13.16
N TYR A 94 5.55 -14.29 13.89
CA TYR A 94 4.71 -13.10 14.04
C TYR A 94 4.41 -12.44 12.68
N LEU A 95 5.43 -12.17 11.85
CA LEU A 95 5.25 -11.54 10.55
C LEU A 95 4.35 -12.37 9.63
N LYS A 96 4.58 -13.69 9.58
CA LYS A 96 3.75 -14.62 8.82
C LYS A 96 2.30 -14.62 9.32
N ASN A 97 2.09 -14.69 10.63
CA ASN A 97 0.77 -14.68 11.25
C ASN A 97 0.05 -13.35 10.98
N GLN A 98 0.74 -12.21 11.06
CA GLN A 98 0.17 -10.90 10.75
C GLN A 98 -0.27 -10.81 9.30
N ARG A 99 0.50 -11.35 8.37
CA ARG A 99 0.11 -11.41 6.95
C ARG A 99 -1.15 -12.24 6.76
N VAL A 100 -1.19 -13.45 7.30
CA VAL A 100 -2.37 -14.35 7.20
C VAL A 100 -3.60 -13.73 7.87
N TYR A 101 -3.43 -13.11 9.03
CA TYR A 101 -4.51 -12.40 9.73
C TYR A 101 -5.10 -11.28 8.86
N ASN A 102 -4.26 -10.46 8.24
CA ASN A 102 -4.72 -9.40 7.33
C ASN A 102 -5.47 -9.98 6.12
N GLU A 103 -4.97 -11.07 5.52
CA GLU A 103 -5.63 -11.75 4.39
C GLU A 103 -7.02 -12.29 4.78
N LEU A 104 -7.14 -12.85 5.98
CA LEU A 104 -8.43 -13.33 6.51
C LEU A 104 -9.39 -12.17 6.78
N LEU A 105 -8.92 -11.07 7.35
CA LEU A 105 -9.73 -9.87 7.56
C LEU A 105 -10.25 -9.31 6.23
N GLU A 106 -9.38 -9.15 5.23
CA GLU A 106 -9.77 -8.63 3.90
C GLU A 106 -10.82 -9.54 3.23
N ARG A 107 -10.74 -10.87 3.44
CA ARG A 107 -11.69 -11.84 2.86
C ARG A 107 -13.06 -11.84 3.54
N TYR A 108 -13.07 -11.89 4.88
CA TYR A 108 -14.31 -12.09 5.64
C TYR A 108 -14.95 -10.77 6.07
N ASN A 109 -14.19 -9.67 6.09
CA ASN A 109 -14.68 -8.34 6.38
C ASN A 109 -14.21 -7.31 5.33
N PRO A 110 -14.67 -7.44 4.07
CA PRO A 110 -14.31 -6.49 3.02
C PRO A 110 -14.84 -5.07 3.32
N GLY A 111 -15.83 -4.92 4.19
CA GLY A 111 -16.37 -3.62 4.60
C GLY A 111 -15.39 -2.79 5.45
N LEU A 112 -14.37 -3.42 6.04
CA LEU A 112 -13.39 -2.74 6.90
C LEU A 112 -12.49 -1.76 6.14
N THR A 113 -12.14 -2.10 4.89
CA THR A 113 -11.23 -1.31 4.04
C THR A 113 -11.95 -0.48 2.99
N MET A 114 -13.27 -0.62 2.89
CA MET A 114 -14.09 0.15 1.95
C MET A 114 -14.25 1.60 2.38
N SER A 115 -14.26 2.51 1.40
CA SER A 115 -14.67 3.88 1.66
C SER A 115 -16.13 3.93 2.12
N GLN A 116 -16.48 4.96 2.88
CA GLN A 116 -17.87 5.15 3.32
C GLN A 116 -18.82 5.27 2.12
N GLU A 117 -18.38 5.92 1.04
CA GLU A 117 -19.17 6.05 -0.19
C GLU A 117 -19.45 4.69 -0.84
N ASP A 118 -18.44 3.84 -0.98
CA ASP A 118 -18.61 2.50 -1.53
C ASP A 118 -19.52 1.63 -0.67
N ASN A 119 -19.44 1.79 0.66
CA ASN A 119 -20.28 1.05 1.58
C ASN A 119 -21.75 1.45 1.44
N VAL A 120 -22.03 2.75 1.38
CA VAL A 120 -23.38 3.28 1.14
C VAL A 120 -23.88 2.80 -0.24
N ARG A 121 -23.05 2.85 -1.29
CA ARG A 121 -23.39 2.35 -2.64
C ARG A 121 -23.73 0.86 -2.64
N LYS A 122 -22.92 -0.01 -2.04
CA LYS A 122 -23.22 -1.45 -1.95
C LYS A 122 -24.49 -1.72 -1.13
N THR A 123 -24.70 -0.97 -0.05
CA THR A 123 -25.90 -1.12 0.78
C THR A 123 -27.16 -0.69 0.02
N ALA A 124 -27.09 0.40 -0.74
CA ALA A 124 -28.18 0.84 -1.62
C ALA A 124 -28.48 -0.22 -2.70
N HIS A 125 -27.45 -0.76 -3.35
CA HIS A 125 -27.64 -1.84 -4.33
C HIS A 125 -28.29 -3.09 -3.75
N ARG A 126 -27.98 -3.44 -2.48
CA ARG A 126 -28.61 -4.57 -1.78
C ARG A 126 -30.13 -4.42 -1.66
N VAL A 127 -30.64 -3.19 -1.63
CA VAL A 127 -32.08 -2.88 -1.57
C VAL A 127 -32.66 -2.43 -2.92
N GLY A 128 -31.92 -2.61 -4.02
CA GLY A 128 -32.37 -2.24 -5.36
C GLY A 128 -32.31 -0.74 -5.67
N LEU A 129 -31.63 0.06 -4.84
CA LEU A 129 -31.42 1.49 -5.07
C LEU A 129 -30.07 1.73 -5.77
N SER A 130 -30.03 2.65 -6.74
CA SER A 130 -28.79 3.14 -7.35
C SER A 130 -28.48 4.55 -6.86
N ILE A 131 -27.22 4.79 -6.50
CA ILE A 131 -26.74 6.12 -6.08
C ILE A 131 -26.07 6.78 -7.28
N PRO A 132 -26.45 8.02 -7.65
CA PRO A 132 -25.79 8.75 -8.72
C PRO A 132 -24.34 9.09 -8.35
N GLU A 133 -23.44 9.03 -9.35
CA GLU A 133 -22.06 9.52 -9.21
C GLU A 133 -22.03 11.05 -9.23
N LYS A 134 -21.09 11.65 -8.51
CA LYS A 134 -20.88 13.10 -8.46
C LYS A 134 -20.12 13.63 -9.67
#